data_AF-A0A957WGR7-F1
#
_entry.id   AF-A0A957WGR7-F1
#
_cell.length_a   1.000
_cell.length_b   1.000
_cell.length_c   1.000
_cell.angle_alpha   90.00
_cell.angle_beta   90.00
_cell.angle_gamma   90.00
#
_symmetry.space_group_name_H-M   'P 1'
#
loop_
_entity.id
_entity.type
_entity.pdbx_description
1 polymer ?
#
loop_
_entity_poly.entity_id
_entity_poly.type
_entity_poly.pdbx_seq_one_letter_code
_entity_poly.pdbx_strand_id
1 'polypeptide(L)'
;EVGEFVTASGEVVRGEIPRFFAGDPNAGNLGGGFLFMLFGLPGAALAIWQSAKPENKARIGGIMVTAALTSFLTGITEPLEFAFLFVAPVLYFFHAVMAGAAMSLMYVLGAKLGLTFSFGFIDYVLLYPLNTKPWLVLLIGPFFFLLYYVVFRAGIKWFNLKTPGREDADTIDTGEAQAGTAHEFARQLVLAFGGRSNITNLDACITRLRIAVVDAGKINQDKLKAMGAAGVVMVGNGAQAIFGPRSENLKTEMEEYLSVAGDDAELSEADVPDVQYTSTETTAKLRDPEAADKAHNFIKGLGGSVNISKIEAAAETRLRVVVADQSVIDDAALTAAGVHGIMRLPNQVLHLLVGLNADQYAAEMKGQLATA
;
A
#
# COMPACT_ATOMS: atom_id res chain seq x y z
N GLU A 1 10.10 -15.04 21.65
CA GLU A 1 11.30 -14.18 21.81
C GLU A 1 12.54 -15.04 21.71
N VAL A 2 13.61 -14.54 21.08
CA VAL A 2 14.89 -15.27 20.96
C VAL A 2 15.92 -14.64 21.90
N GLY A 3 16.31 -15.40 22.93
CA GLY A 3 17.38 -15.06 23.88
C GLY A 3 17.03 -14.00 24.92
N GLU A 4 17.79 -14.01 26.00
CA GLU A 4 17.71 -13.10 27.16
C GLU A 4 19.13 -12.70 27.59
N PHE A 5 19.30 -11.44 27.98
CA PHE A 5 20.56 -10.91 28.50
C PHE A 5 20.30 -10.07 29.74
N VAL A 6 21.06 -10.31 30.82
CA VAL A 6 21.02 -9.49 32.04
C VAL A 6 22.18 -8.52 32.01
N THR A 7 21.87 -7.22 32.01
CA THR A 7 22.89 -6.17 31.97
C THR A 7 23.63 -6.07 33.31
N ALA A 8 24.73 -5.31 33.33
CA ALA A 8 25.46 -5.03 34.57
C ALA A 8 24.61 -4.28 35.63
N SER A 9 23.52 -3.61 35.22
CA SER A 9 22.56 -2.95 36.11
C SER A 9 21.46 -3.90 36.62
N GLY A 10 21.46 -5.18 36.22
CA GLY A 10 20.44 -6.16 36.59
C GLY A 10 19.16 -6.09 35.76
N GLU A 11 19.14 -5.31 34.68
CA GLU A 11 18.00 -5.21 33.76
C GLU A 11 17.98 -6.40 32.81
N VAL A 12 16.79 -6.98 32.60
CA VAL A 12 16.59 -8.10 31.69
C VAL A 12 16.18 -7.58 30.32
N VAL A 13 17.05 -7.77 29.33
CA VAL A 13 16.85 -7.33 27.95
C VAL A 13 16.59 -8.54 27.06
N ARG A 14 15.53 -8.47 26.24
CA ARG A 14 15.08 -9.56 25.35
C ARG A 14 15.10 -9.15 23.89
N GLY A 15 15.30 -10.13 23.01
CA GLY A 15 15.34 -9.94 21.57
C GLY A 15 16.72 -9.54 21.04
N GLU A 16 16.96 -9.85 19.76
CA GLU A 16 18.31 -9.79 19.18
C GLU A 16 18.86 -8.36 19.09
N ILE A 17 18.04 -7.40 18.68
CA ILE A 17 18.45 -5.99 18.54
C ILE A 17 18.72 -5.34 19.91
N PRO A 18 17.79 -5.39 20.90
CA PRO A 18 18.05 -4.82 22.22
C PRO A 18 19.25 -5.48 22.92
N ARG A 19 19.42 -6.80 22.80
CA ARG A 19 20.58 -7.52 23.36
C ARG A 19 21.90 -7.04 22.74
N PHE A 20 21.94 -6.81 21.42
CA PHE A 20 23.12 -6.27 20.76
C PHE A 20 23.50 -4.89 21.32
N PHE A 21 22.54 -3.97 21.46
CA PHE A 21 22.79 -2.64 22.02
C PHE A 21 23.11 -2.65 23.52
N ALA A 22 22.64 -3.65 24.26
CA ALA A 22 23.00 -3.87 25.65
C ALA A 22 24.42 -4.47 25.84
N GLY A 23 25.11 -4.80 24.74
CA GLY A 23 26.47 -5.34 24.77
C GLY A 23 26.53 -6.86 24.97
N ASP A 24 25.44 -7.59 24.69
CA ASP A 24 25.44 -9.06 24.75
C ASP A 24 26.40 -9.64 23.70
N PRO A 25 27.48 -10.34 24.10
CA PRO A 25 28.42 -10.93 23.17
C PRO A 25 27.77 -11.99 22.28
N ASN A 26 26.60 -12.55 22.61
CA ASN A 26 25.90 -13.56 21.83
C ASN A 26 24.81 -13.01 20.90
N ALA A 27 24.67 -11.68 20.78
CA ALA A 27 23.72 -11.02 19.89
C ALA A 27 24.39 -10.50 18.60
N GLY A 28 23.58 -10.07 17.63
CA GLY A 28 24.04 -9.55 16.33
C GLY A 28 24.18 -10.63 15.26
N ASN A 29 23.54 -11.79 15.42
CA ASN A 29 23.70 -12.95 14.54
C ASN A 29 23.02 -12.79 13.16
N LEU A 30 22.23 -11.73 12.98
CA LEU A 30 21.50 -11.44 11.74
C LEU A 30 22.33 -10.62 10.72
N GLY A 31 23.64 -10.53 10.92
CA GLY A 31 24.52 -9.70 10.07
C GLY A 31 24.61 -10.11 8.59
N GLY A 32 24.05 -11.26 8.20
CA GLY A 32 23.95 -11.67 6.80
C GLY A 32 23.04 -10.78 5.94
N GLY A 33 22.10 -10.06 6.54
CA GLY A 33 21.20 -9.13 5.84
C GLY A 33 21.94 -8.13 4.95
N PHE A 34 23.06 -7.61 5.46
CA PHE A 34 23.89 -6.64 4.76
C PHE A 34 24.46 -7.16 3.43
N LEU A 35 24.71 -8.47 3.29
CA LEU A 35 25.31 -9.03 2.07
C LEU A 35 24.38 -8.94 0.87
N PHE A 36 23.10 -9.33 1.03
CA PHE A 36 22.19 -9.29 -0.10
C PHE A 36 21.55 -7.91 -0.29
N MET A 37 21.36 -7.09 0.75
CA MET A 37 20.75 -5.77 0.60
C MET A 37 21.70 -4.72 0.01
N LEU A 38 22.99 -4.73 0.41
CA LEU A 38 23.97 -3.78 -0.11
C LEU A 38 24.58 -4.24 -1.45
N PHE A 39 24.59 -5.54 -1.73
CA PHE A 39 25.31 -6.08 -2.89
C PHE A 39 24.45 -6.98 -3.77
N GLY A 40 23.80 -7.99 -3.21
CA GLY A 40 23.02 -8.95 -3.99
C GLY A 40 21.91 -8.29 -4.83
N LEU A 41 21.04 -7.53 -4.18
CA LEU A 41 19.90 -6.85 -4.77
C LEU A 41 20.32 -5.77 -5.77
N PRO A 42 21.32 -4.91 -5.51
CA PRO A 42 21.90 -4.06 -6.55
C PRO A 42 22.44 -4.84 -7.77
N GLY A 43 23.03 -6.02 -7.55
CA GLY A 43 23.44 -6.93 -8.63
C GLY A 43 22.25 -7.44 -9.46
N ALA A 44 21.15 -7.82 -8.80
CA ALA A 44 19.90 -8.21 -9.45
C ALA A 44 19.26 -7.05 -10.24
N ALA A 45 19.21 -5.85 -9.67
CA ALA A 45 18.69 -4.64 -10.32
C ALA A 45 19.46 -4.33 -11.61
N LEU A 46 20.80 -4.43 -11.56
CA LEU A 46 21.64 -4.27 -12.75
C LEU A 46 21.37 -5.34 -13.80
N ALA A 47 21.16 -6.60 -13.38
CA ALA A 47 20.84 -7.69 -14.30
C ALA A 47 19.47 -7.50 -14.98
N ILE A 48 18.46 -7.05 -14.24
CA ILE A 48 17.13 -6.73 -14.77
C ILE A 48 17.23 -5.58 -15.77
N TRP A 49 17.87 -4.47 -15.40
CA TRP A 49 18.07 -3.32 -16.28
C TRP A 49 18.77 -3.70 -17.59
N GLN A 50 19.87 -4.46 -17.52
CA GLN A 50 20.59 -4.85 -18.71
C GLN A 50 19.86 -5.91 -19.57
N SER A 51 18.83 -6.55 -19.04
CA SER A 51 18.05 -7.57 -19.73
C SER A 51 16.75 -7.03 -20.34
N ALA A 52 16.36 -5.78 -20.04
CA ALA A 52 15.25 -5.08 -20.67
C ALA A 52 15.49 -4.85 -22.17
N LYS A 53 14.39 -4.76 -22.93
CA LYS A 53 14.42 -4.44 -24.37
C LYS A 53 14.99 -3.03 -24.61
N PRO A 54 15.68 -2.77 -25.73
CA PRO A 54 16.32 -1.47 -26.01
C PRO A 54 15.39 -0.27 -25.81
N GLU A 55 14.14 -0.38 -26.25
CA GLU A 55 13.10 0.64 -26.15
C GLU A 55 12.70 0.99 -24.72
N ASN A 56 12.81 0.04 -23.77
CA ASN A 56 12.42 0.21 -22.37
C ASN A 56 13.62 0.52 -21.45
N LYS A 57 14.84 0.47 -21.98
CA LYS A 57 16.06 0.40 -21.18
C LYS A 57 16.34 1.65 -20.36
N ALA A 58 15.97 2.83 -20.87
CA ALA A 58 16.11 4.09 -20.13
C ALA A 58 15.17 4.12 -18.91
N ARG A 59 13.88 3.82 -19.14
CA ARG A 59 12.83 3.77 -18.11
C ARG A 59 13.14 2.75 -17.02
N ILE A 60 13.41 1.50 -17.40
CA ILE A 60 13.75 0.44 -16.44
C ILE A 60 15.06 0.76 -15.71
N GLY A 61 16.02 1.42 -16.38
CA GLY A 61 17.24 1.89 -15.74
C GLY A 61 16.97 2.83 -14.57
N GLY A 62 16.13 3.84 -14.76
CA GLY A 62 15.72 4.76 -13.70
C GLY A 62 15.08 4.04 -12.51
N ILE A 63 14.09 3.18 -12.77
CA ILE A 63 13.37 2.44 -11.75
C ILE A 63 14.32 1.51 -10.96
N MET A 64 15.16 0.74 -11.67
CA MET A 64 16.09 -0.21 -11.04
C MET A 64 17.19 0.50 -10.23
N VAL A 65 17.68 1.64 -10.69
CA VAL A 65 18.67 2.44 -9.95
C VAL A 65 18.06 2.99 -8.66
N THR A 66 16.86 3.56 -8.71
CA THR A 66 16.16 4.07 -7.52
C THR A 66 15.88 2.95 -6.53
N ALA A 67 15.32 1.82 -6.99
CA ALA A 67 15.04 0.68 -6.12
C ALA A 67 16.31 0.06 -5.51
N ALA A 68 17.40 -0.05 -6.29
CA ALA A 68 18.69 -0.51 -5.79
C ALA A 68 19.29 0.45 -4.77
N LEU A 69 19.17 1.77 -4.98
CA LEU A 69 19.65 2.79 -4.05
C LEU A 69 18.87 2.78 -2.74
N THR A 70 17.54 2.60 -2.80
CA THR A 70 16.69 2.43 -1.62
C THR A 70 17.10 1.19 -0.82
N SER A 71 17.24 0.03 -1.49
CA SER A 71 17.75 -1.19 -0.85
C SER A 71 19.14 -0.99 -0.25
N PHE A 72 20.04 -0.32 -0.97
CA PHE A 72 21.40 -0.10 -0.49
C PHE A 72 21.43 0.83 0.72
N LEU A 73 20.75 1.97 0.69
CA LEU A 73 20.83 2.99 1.74
C LEU A 73 20.06 2.61 2.99
N THR A 74 18.79 2.23 2.83
CA THR A 74 17.86 2.01 3.94
C THR A 74 17.62 0.54 4.23
N GLY A 75 17.89 -0.34 3.25
CA GLY A 75 17.61 -1.76 3.37
C GLY A 75 16.17 -2.16 3.07
N ILE A 76 15.37 -1.24 2.52
CA ILE A 76 14.02 -1.52 2.03
C ILE A 76 14.13 -2.21 0.67
N THR A 77 13.65 -3.45 0.56
CA THR A 77 13.85 -4.31 -0.61
C THR A 77 12.61 -4.46 -1.47
N GLU A 78 11.44 -4.13 -0.93
CA GLU A 78 10.13 -4.33 -1.56
C GLU A 78 10.02 -3.69 -2.95
N PRO A 79 10.47 -2.44 -3.18
CA PRO A 79 10.39 -1.82 -4.51
C PRO A 79 11.12 -2.60 -5.59
N LEU A 80 12.19 -3.32 -5.23
CA LEU A 80 12.96 -4.14 -6.16
C LEU A 80 12.41 -5.57 -6.22
N GLU A 81 12.05 -6.17 -5.09
CA GLU A 81 11.55 -7.54 -5.04
C GLU A 81 10.22 -7.69 -5.76
N PHE A 82 9.32 -6.72 -5.63
CA PHE A 82 8.03 -6.74 -6.33
C PHE A 82 8.19 -6.70 -7.85
N ALA A 83 9.32 -6.16 -8.33
CA ALA A 83 9.63 -6.13 -9.75
C ALA A 83 9.85 -7.53 -10.35
N PHE A 84 10.11 -8.57 -9.54
CA PHE A 84 10.33 -9.93 -10.05
C PHE A 84 9.61 -11.04 -9.27
N LEU A 85 9.04 -10.76 -8.10
CA LEU A 85 8.33 -11.73 -7.25
C LEU A 85 7.26 -12.50 -8.02
N PHE A 86 6.38 -11.80 -8.74
CA PHE A 86 5.24 -12.41 -9.45
C PHE A 86 5.60 -12.93 -10.85
N VAL A 87 6.63 -12.34 -11.46
CA VAL A 87 6.97 -12.58 -12.87
C VAL A 87 8.11 -13.60 -13.02
N ALA A 88 8.94 -13.75 -12.01
CA ALA A 88 10.10 -14.64 -11.97
C ALA A 88 10.19 -15.37 -10.62
N PRO A 89 9.21 -16.24 -10.28
CA PRO A 89 9.17 -16.93 -8.98
C PRO A 89 10.42 -17.79 -8.72
N VAL A 90 11.06 -18.32 -9.77
CA VAL A 90 12.32 -19.08 -9.66
C VAL A 90 13.47 -18.19 -9.15
N LEU A 91 13.54 -16.93 -9.61
CA LEU A 91 14.56 -15.98 -9.13
C LEU A 91 14.26 -15.50 -7.71
N TYR A 92 12.98 -15.39 -7.35
CA TYR A 92 12.57 -15.10 -5.97
C TYR A 92 12.91 -16.25 -5.02
N PHE A 93 12.68 -17.49 -5.43
CA PHE A 93 13.12 -18.65 -4.66
C PHE A 93 14.64 -18.65 -4.45
N PHE A 94 15.42 -18.38 -5.50
CA PHE A 94 16.87 -18.20 -5.37
C PHE A 94 17.22 -17.09 -4.37
N HIS A 95 16.55 -15.93 -4.45
CA HIS A 95 16.77 -14.82 -3.52
C HIS A 95 16.52 -15.23 -2.07
N ALA A 96 15.40 -15.90 -1.78
CA ALA A 96 15.04 -16.37 -0.44
C ALA A 96 16.07 -17.36 0.12
N VAL A 97 16.54 -18.31 -0.71
CA VAL A 97 17.62 -19.25 -0.32
C VAL A 97 18.91 -18.50 -0.02
N MET A 98 19.29 -17.56 -0.87
CA MET A 98 20.51 -16.78 -0.68
C MET A 98 20.45 -15.84 0.52
N ALA A 99 19.28 -15.31 0.86
CA ALA A 99 19.08 -14.53 2.08
C ALA A 99 19.32 -15.37 3.34
N GLY A 100 18.75 -16.58 3.40
CA GLY A 100 19.00 -17.53 4.49
C GLY A 100 20.46 -18.00 4.56
N ALA A 101 21.08 -18.24 3.40
CA ALA A 101 22.49 -18.63 3.30
C ALA A 101 23.43 -17.50 3.76
N ALA A 102 23.12 -16.24 3.43
CA ALA A 102 23.90 -15.08 3.87
C ALA A 102 23.90 -14.95 5.41
N MET A 103 22.73 -15.12 6.03
CA MET A 103 22.58 -15.13 7.49
C MET A 103 23.43 -16.24 8.12
N SER A 104 23.30 -17.46 7.61
CA SER A 104 24.05 -18.62 8.11
C SER A 104 25.56 -18.48 7.94
N LEU A 105 26.01 -17.93 6.80
CA LEU A 105 27.41 -17.71 6.48
C LEU A 105 28.05 -16.71 7.47
N MET A 106 27.42 -15.57 7.68
CA MET A 106 27.94 -14.55 8.60
C MET A 106 27.97 -15.05 10.05
N TYR A 107 26.96 -15.84 10.45
CA TYR A 107 26.93 -16.50 11.75
C TYR A 107 28.14 -17.45 11.94
N VAL A 108 28.40 -18.35 10.99
CA VAL A 108 29.53 -19.31 11.08
C VAL A 108 30.88 -18.60 11.06
N LEU A 109 31.00 -17.49 10.33
CA LEU A 109 32.22 -16.66 10.33
C LEU A 109 32.40 -15.84 11.62
N GLY A 110 31.41 -15.88 12.52
CA GLY A 110 31.39 -15.17 13.79
C GLY A 110 31.28 -13.65 13.61
N ALA A 111 30.66 -13.21 12.52
CA ALA A 111 30.38 -11.80 12.29
C ALA A 111 29.11 -11.42 13.06
N LYS A 112 29.19 -10.39 13.91
CA LYS A 112 28.05 -9.91 14.70
C LYS A 112 27.79 -8.47 14.34
N LEU A 113 26.71 -8.23 13.61
CA LEU A 113 26.37 -6.90 13.12
C LEU A 113 25.02 -6.49 13.67
N GLY A 114 24.95 -5.28 14.21
CA GLY A 114 23.73 -4.65 14.64
C GLY A 114 22.93 -4.12 13.46
N LEU A 115 21.64 -3.91 13.71
CA LEU A 115 20.75 -3.17 12.83
C LEU A 115 19.83 -2.30 13.69
N THR A 116 19.28 -1.23 13.11
CA THR A 116 18.17 -0.48 13.72
C THR A 116 16.86 -0.73 13.01
N PHE A 117 16.91 -0.90 11.68
CA PHE A 117 15.72 -1.04 10.86
C PHE A 117 15.83 -2.22 9.89
N SER A 118 16.72 -2.15 8.89
CA SER A 118 16.70 -3.12 7.79
C SER A 118 18.06 -3.34 7.14
N PHE A 119 19.17 -3.38 7.88
CA PHE A 119 20.48 -3.76 7.31
C PHE A 119 20.96 -2.87 6.14
N GLY A 120 20.52 -1.61 6.08
CA GLY A 120 20.95 -0.64 5.08
C GLY A 120 22.38 -0.13 5.31
N PHE A 121 22.96 0.54 4.32
CA PHE A 121 24.28 1.17 4.43
C PHE A 121 24.36 2.18 5.58
N ILE A 122 23.25 2.88 5.88
CA ILE A 122 23.18 3.80 7.02
C ILE A 122 23.40 3.03 8.33
N ASP A 123 22.70 1.91 8.54
CA ASP A 123 22.90 1.04 9.70
C ASP A 123 24.34 0.52 9.76
N TYR A 124 24.89 0.10 8.61
CA TYR A 124 26.24 -0.44 8.52
C TYR A 124 27.31 0.55 8.99
N VAL A 125 27.21 1.81 8.57
CA VAL A 125 28.17 2.87 8.92
C VAL A 125 27.99 3.31 10.37
N LEU A 126 26.76 3.59 10.80
CA LEU A 126 26.48 4.09 12.14
C LEU A 126 26.86 3.07 13.23
N LEU A 127 26.65 1.78 12.95
CA LEU A 127 26.92 0.70 13.90
C LEU A 127 28.29 0.05 13.69
N TYR A 128 29.08 0.49 12.70
CA TYR A 128 30.40 -0.07 12.40
C TYR A 128 31.31 -0.23 13.64
N PRO A 129 31.40 0.75 14.57
CA PRO A 129 32.25 0.63 15.76
C PRO A 129 31.76 -0.42 16.78
N LEU A 130 30.47 -0.73 16.76
CA LEU A 130 29.85 -1.72 17.67
C LEU A 130 29.89 -3.14 17.09
N ASN A 131 30.09 -3.26 15.77
CA ASN A 131 30.04 -4.52 15.06
C ASN A 131 31.31 -5.37 15.28
N THR A 132 31.13 -6.69 15.36
CA THR A 132 32.22 -7.67 15.34
C THR A 132 32.48 -8.15 13.91
N LYS A 133 33.70 -7.93 13.42
CA LYS A 133 34.13 -8.26 12.03
C LYS A 133 33.25 -7.65 10.92
N PRO A 134 32.87 -6.35 10.98
CA PRO A 134 32.04 -5.72 9.95
C PRO A 134 32.69 -5.75 8.56
N TRP A 135 34.02 -5.69 8.49
CA TRP A 135 34.81 -5.77 7.26
C TRP A 135 34.52 -7.01 6.39
N LEU A 136 33.99 -8.10 6.96
CA LEU A 136 33.55 -9.27 6.20
C LEU A 136 32.46 -8.93 5.17
N VAL A 137 31.62 -7.94 5.44
CA VAL A 137 30.60 -7.46 4.49
C VAL A 137 31.26 -6.89 3.25
N LEU A 138 32.32 -6.09 3.40
CA LEU A 138 33.04 -5.51 2.25
C LEU A 138 33.85 -6.54 1.47
N LEU A 139 34.29 -7.61 2.13
CA LEU A 139 35.02 -8.69 1.48
C LEU A 139 34.09 -9.65 0.72
N ILE A 140 32.98 -10.06 1.34
CA ILE A 140 32.05 -11.08 0.81
C ILE A 140 30.98 -10.45 -0.09
N GLY A 141 30.58 -9.22 0.20
CA GLY A 141 29.54 -8.48 -0.53
C GLY A 141 29.74 -8.45 -2.04
N PRO A 142 30.92 -8.06 -2.56
CA PRO A 142 31.18 -8.08 -4.01
C PRO A 142 30.97 -9.44 -4.68
N PHE A 143 31.22 -10.55 -3.97
CA PHE A 143 30.91 -11.88 -4.48
C PHE A 143 29.39 -12.12 -4.56
N PHE A 144 28.62 -11.64 -3.59
CA PHE A 144 27.15 -11.65 -3.65
C PHE A 144 26.62 -10.81 -4.80
N PHE A 145 27.18 -9.62 -5.04
CA PHE A 145 26.84 -8.79 -6.20
C PHE A 145 27.02 -9.57 -7.50
N LEU A 146 28.20 -10.16 -7.69
CA LEU A 146 28.52 -10.91 -8.90
C LEU A 146 27.63 -12.14 -9.05
N LEU A 147 27.41 -12.88 -7.96
CA LEU A 147 26.57 -14.08 -7.95
C LEU A 147 25.13 -13.75 -8.34
N TYR A 148 24.52 -12.74 -7.70
CA TYR A 148 23.18 -12.29 -8.04
C TYR A 148 23.10 -11.80 -9.48
N TYR A 149 24.04 -10.97 -9.92
CA TYR A 149 24.08 -10.48 -11.28
C TYR A 149 24.12 -11.61 -12.31
N VAL A 150 25.01 -12.59 -12.13
CA VAL A 150 25.16 -13.72 -13.06
C VAL A 150 23.92 -14.60 -13.05
N VAL A 151 23.40 -14.98 -11.87
CA VAL A 151 22.22 -15.86 -11.77
C VAL A 151 20.98 -15.19 -12.33
N PHE A 152 20.72 -13.92 -11.98
CA PHE A 152 19.58 -13.18 -12.54
C PHE A 152 19.73 -13.02 -14.04
N ARG A 153 20.90 -12.60 -14.54
CA ARG A 153 21.09 -12.38 -15.99
C ARG A 153 20.98 -13.67 -16.79
N ALA A 154 21.54 -14.77 -16.28
CA ALA A 154 21.44 -16.09 -16.90
C ALA A 154 20.00 -16.61 -16.84
N GLY A 155 19.34 -16.54 -15.68
CA GLY A 155 17.96 -16.99 -15.50
C GLY A 155 16.97 -16.23 -16.37
N ILE A 156 17.08 -14.90 -16.44
CA ILE A 156 16.23 -14.06 -17.29
C ILE A 156 16.37 -14.46 -18.76
N LYS A 157 17.60 -14.67 -19.24
CA LYS A 157 17.84 -15.04 -20.64
C LYS A 157 17.44 -16.46 -20.95
N TRP A 158 17.77 -17.41 -20.08
CA TRP A 158 17.61 -18.84 -20.37
C TRP A 158 16.17 -19.30 -20.26
N PHE A 159 15.44 -18.82 -19.25
CA PHE A 159 14.01 -19.11 -19.07
C PHE A 159 13.10 -18.09 -19.76
N ASN A 160 13.68 -17.11 -20.48
CA ASN A 160 12.97 -16.00 -21.10
C ASN A 160 11.96 -15.33 -20.16
N LEU A 161 12.39 -15.04 -18.93
CA LEU A 161 11.53 -14.46 -17.89
C LEU A 161 11.10 -13.06 -18.31
N LYS A 162 9.84 -12.72 -18.05
CA LYS A 162 9.20 -11.46 -18.45
C LYS A 162 9.48 -10.32 -17.47
N THR A 163 10.70 -10.26 -16.92
CA THR A 163 11.10 -9.19 -15.98
C THR A 163 10.86 -7.79 -16.57
N PRO A 164 10.71 -6.74 -15.75
CA PRO A 164 10.34 -5.40 -16.20
C PRO A 164 11.11 -4.93 -17.44
N GLY A 165 10.36 -4.47 -18.45
CA GLY A 165 10.89 -4.08 -19.75
C GLY A 165 11.15 -5.22 -20.75
N ARG A 166 10.81 -6.47 -20.41
CA ARG A 166 10.78 -7.63 -21.34
C ARG A 166 9.37 -8.09 -21.73
N GLU A 167 8.35 -7.37 -21.24
CA GLU A 167 6.94 -7.53 -21.61
C GLU A 167 6.72 -7.35 -23.11
N ASP A 168 5.69 -7.99 -23.64
CA ASP A 168 5.26 -7.75 -25.02
C ASP A 168 4.50 -6.42 -25.08
N ALA A 169 4.48 -5.77 -26.25
CA ALA A 169 4.06 -4.37 -26.40
C ALA A 169 2.65 -4.07 -25.84
N ASP A 170 1.79 -5.09 -25.75
CA ASP A 170 0.42 -4.97 -25.24
C ASP A 170 0.28 -5.16 -23.72
N THR A 171 1.39 -5.42 -23.01
CA THR A 171 1.42 -5.71 -21.56
C THR A 171 2.25 -4.69 -20.76
N ILE A 172 2.15 -3.40 -21.12
CA ILE A 172 2.86 -2.34 -20.40
C ILE A 172 2.07 -1.97 -19.14
N ASP A 173 2.36 -2.64 -18.03
CA ASP A 173 2.04 -2.15 -16.70
C ASP A 173 3.34 -2.04 -15.89
N THR A 174 3.83 -0.81 -15.72
CA THR A 174 4.45 -0.26 -14.49
C THR A 174 5.32 0.96 -14.82
N GLY A 175 4.95 2.12 -14.27
CA GLY A 175 5.87 3.21 -13.90
C GLY A 175 6.43 4.08 -15.03
N GLU A 176 5.97 5.33 -15.04
CA GLU A 176 6.48 6.51 -15.76
C GLU A 176 6.48 6.44 -17.29
N ALA A 177 5.45 7.08 -17.85
CA ALA A 177 5.23 7.25 -19.28
C ALA A 177 6.15 8.32 -19.88
N GLN A 178 6.48 8.13 -21.16
CA GLN A 178 7.01 9.18 -22.02
C GLN A 178 6.05 10.38 -21.99
N ALA A 179 6.57 11.57 -21.69
CA ALA A 179 5.80 12.81 -21.53
C ALA A 179 4.86 13.14 -22.71
N GLY A 180 5.13 12.64 -23.92
CA GLY A 180 4.26 12.83 -25.09
C GLY A 180 2.96 12.01 -25.06
N THR A 181 2.98 10.78 -24.53
CA THR A 181 1.79 9.91 -24.48
C THR A 181 0.99 10.11 -23.18
N ALA A 182 1.67 10.46 -22.08
CA ALA A 182 1.05 10.72 -20.79
C ALA A 182 0.10 11.92 -20.84
N HIS A 183 0.55 13.02 -21.45
CA HIS A 183 -0.24 14.25 -21.56
C HIS A 183 -1.51 14.05 -22.41
N GLU A 184 -1.42 13.22 -23.47
CA GLU A 184 -2.57 12.88 -24.30
C GLU A 184 -3.57 11.96 -23.58
N PHE A 185 -3.07 11.00 -22.79
CA PHE A 185 -3.93 10.13 -21.98
C PHE A 185 -4.63 10.90 -20.84
N ALA A 186 -3.89 11.76 -20.13
CA ALA A 186 -4.43 12.66 -19.11
C ALA A 186 -5.48 13.61 -19.70
N ARG A 187 -5.23 14.16 -20.89
CA ARG A 187 -6.22 14.95 -21.64
C ARG A 187 -7.50 14.16 -21.90
N GLN A 188 -7.39 12.94 -22.41
CA GLN A 188 -8.56 12.10 -22.69
C GLN A 188 -9.34 11.78 -21.42
N LEU A 189 -8.67 11.58 -20.28
CA LEU A 189 -9.28 11.40 -18.97
C LEU A 189 -10.06 12.64 -18.54
N VAL A 190 -9.45 13.82 -18.63
CA VAL A 190 -10.10 15.10 -18.31
C VAL A 190 -11.37 15.30 -19.15
N LEU A 191 -11.27 15.04 -20.47
CA LEU A 191 -12.44 15.09 -21.36
C LEU A 191 -13.47 14.01 -21.02
N ALA A 192 -13.08 12.83 -20.56
CA ALA A 192 -14.03 11.80 -20.13
C ALA A 192 -14.78 12.18 -18.85
N PHE A 193 -14.22 13.04 -17.99
CA PHE A 193 -14.88 13.56 -16.79
C PHE A 193 -15.66 14.86 -16.99
N GLY A 194 -15.79 15.35 -18.22
CA GLY A 194 -16.61 16.53 -18.50
C GLY A 194 -15.81 17.78 -18.88
N GLY A 195 -14.48 17.66 -19.03
CA GLY A 195 -13.58 18.78 -19.32
C GLY A 195 -13.06 19.44 -18.06
N ARG A 196 -12.08 20.32 -18.23
CA ARG A 196 -11.41 21.04 -17.13
C ARG A 196 -12.40 21.81 -16.26
N SER A 197 -13.31 22.59 -16.86
CA SER A 197 -14.32 23.37 -16.14
C SER A 197 -15.29 22.52 -15.32
N ASN A 198 -15.40 21.22 -15.62
CA ASN A 198 -16.28 20.31 -14.89
C ASN A 198 -15.60 19.68 -13.66
N ILE A 199 -14.27 19.64 -13.59
CA ILE A 199 -13.56 18.96 -12.49
C ILE A 199 -13.35 19.92 -11.33
N THR A 200 -13.80 19.53 -10.13
CA THR A 200 -13.66 20.33 -8.90
C THR A 200 -12.61 19.77 -7.96
N ASN A 201 -12.46 18.44 -7.90
CA ASN A 201 -11.46 17.80 -7.06
C ASN A 201 -10.96 16.50 -7.70
N LEU A 202 -9.65 16.26 -7.54
CA LEU A 202 -8.91 15.10 -8.00
C LEU A 202 -8.31 14.40 -6.77
N ASP A 203 -8.75 13.17 -6.53
CA ASP A 203 -8.19 12.32 -5.48
C ASP A 203 -7.98 10.90 -6.02
N ALA A 204 -7.13 10.13 -5.37
CA ALA A 204 -6.90 8.74 -5.74
C ALA A 204 -6.64 7.90 -4.49
N CYS A 205 -6.97 6.63 -4.61
CA CYS A 205 -6.47 5.59 -3.74
C CYS A 205 -5.71 4.58 -4.60
N ILE A 206 -5.10 3.56 -3.97
CA ILE A 206 -4.27 2.56 -4.67
C ILE A 206 -4.93 2.03 -5.95
N THR A 207 -6.24 1.79 -5.95
CA THR A 207 -6.94 1.17 -7.08
C THR A 207 -8.00 2.01 -7.77
N ARG A 208 -8.33 3.20 -7.24
CA ARG A 208 -9.43 4.02 -7.76
C ARG A 208 -9.04 5.48 -7.87
N LEU A 209 -9.28 6.06 -9.03
CA LEU A 209 -9.26 7.50 -9.30
C LEU A 209 -10.63 8.09 -8.93
N ARG A 210 -10.67 9.06 -8.03
CA ARG A 210 -11.87 9.68 -7.48
C ARG A 210 -11.96 11.12 -7.97
N ILE A 211 -12.95 11.41 -8.79
CA ILE A 211 -13.15 12.75 -9.36
C ILE A 211 -14.48 13.30 -8.86
N ALA A 212 -14.43 14.49 -8.24
CA ALA A 212 -15.62 15.27 -7.98
C ALA A 212 -15.82 16.26 -9.13
N VAL A 213 -17.05 16.36 -9.63
CA VAL A 213 -17.39 17.24 -10.75
C VAL A 213 -18.51 18.21 -10.42
N VAL A 214 -18.65 19.26 -11.23
CA VAL A 214 -19.78 20.19 -11.16
C VAL A 214 -21.05 19.51 -11.66
N ASP A 215 -20.96 18.85 -12.81
CA ASP A 215 -22.07 18.17 -13.48
C ASP A 215 -21.73 16.71 -13.79
N ALA A 216 -22.39 15.79 -13.08
CA ALA A 216 -22.23 14.36 -13.25
C ALA A 216 -22.74 13.86 -14.63
N GLY A 217 -23.64 14.61 -15.28
CA GLY A 217 -24.14 14.31 -16.62
C GLY A 217 -23.09 14.44 -17.72
N LYS A 218 -21.97 15.13 -17.46
CA LYS A 218 -20.87 15.24 -18.43
C LYS A 218 -19.84 14.11 -18.31
N ILE A 219 -20.00 13.18 -17.38
CA ILE A 219 -19.06 12.07 -17.18
C ILE A 219 -19.36 10.91 -18.13
N ASN A 220 -18.47 10.67 -19.08
CA ASN A 220 -18.59 9.55 -20.02
C ASN A 220 -17.99 8.25 -19.45
N GLN A 221 -18.83 7.45 -18.79
CA GLN A 221 -18.43 6.17 -18.18
C GLN A 221 -17.91 5.15 -19.20
N ASP A 222 -18.49 5.11 -20.39
CA ASP A 222 -18.10 4.14 -21.43
C ASP A 222 -16.72 4.48 -21.99
N LYS A 223 -16.42 5.77 -22.16
CA LYS A 223 -15.09 6.24 -22.51
C LYS A 223 -14.08 5.90 -21.42
N LEU A 224 -14.41 6.09 -20.14
CA LEU A 224 -13.54 5.70 -19.02
C LEU A 224 -13.24 4.19 -19.00
N LYS A 225 -14.25 3.35 -19.27
CA LYS A 225 -14.07 1.89 -19.42
C LYS A 225 -13.22 1.54 -20.63
N ALA A 226 -13.46 2.19 -21.78
CA ALA A 226 -12.67 2.01 -23.00
C ALA A 226 -11.19 2.43 -22.80
N MET A 227 -10.95 3.41 -21.92
CA MET A 227 -9.61 3.84 -21.51
C MET A 227 -8.95 2.89 -20.49
N GLY A 228 -9.59 1.79 -20.11
CA GLY A 228 -9.02 0.75 -19.27
C GLY A 228 -9.52 0.73 -17.82
N ALA A 229 -10.56 1.49 -17.47
CA ALA A 229 -11.19 1.34 -16.16
C ALA A 229 -11.92 0.00 -16.08
N ALA A 230 -11.57 -0.82 -15.08
CA ALA A 230 -12.26 -2.09 -14.79
C ALA A 230 -13.73 -1.86 -14.36
N GLY A 231 -14.03 -0.67 -13.87
CA GLY A 231 -15.38 -0.23 -13.52
C GLY A 231 -15.40 1.25 -13.18
N VAL A 232 -16.57 1.87 -13.30
CA VAL A 232 -16.81 3.27 -12.92
C VAL A 232 -18.05 3.30 -12.04
N VAL A 233 -17.93 3.93 -10.88
CA VAL A 233 -19.00 4.03 -9.87
C VAL A 233 -19.32 5.49 -9.64
N MET A 234 -20.58 5.89 -9.85
CA MET A 234 -21.04 7.25 -9.55
C MET A 234 -21.25 7.40 -8.05
N VAL A 235 -20.69 8.45 -7.45
CA VAL A 235 -20.78 8.72 -5.99
C VAL A 235 -21.05 10.21 -5.78
N GLY A 236 -22.28 10.56 -5.39
CA GLY A 236 -22.70 11.96 -5.26
C GLY A 236 -22.59 12.71 -6.58
N ASN A 237 -21.97 13.90 -6.57
CA ASN A 237 -21.65 14.70 -7.77
C ASN A 237 -20.30 14.29 -8.40
N GLY A 238 -19.93 13.02 -8.37
CA GLY A 238 -18.63 12.56 -8.85
C GLY A 238 -18.62 11.11 -9.31
N ALA A 239 -17.45 10.64 -9.70
CA ALA A 239 -17.23 9.27 -10.14
C ALA A 239 -15.92 8.70 -9.59
N GLN A 240 -15.93 7.39 -9.32
CA GLN A 240 -14.75 6.61 -8.97
C GLN A 240 -14.46 5.60 -10.08
N ALA A 241 -13.38 5.82 -10.83
CA ALA A 241 -12.92 4.92 -11.89
C ALA A 241 -11.83 3.99 -11.35
N ILE A 242 -11.98 2.69 -11.57
CA ILE A 242 -11.08 1.64 -11.05
C ILE A 242 -10.00 1.35 -12.09
N PHE A 243 -8.86 2.02 -12.00
CA PHE A 243 -7.71 1.80 -12.89
C PHE A 243 -6.63 0.89 -12.28
N GLY A 244 -6.90 0.32 -11.09
CA GLY A 244 -5.90 -0.49 -10.39
C GLY A 244 -4.74 0.36 -9.87
N PRO A 245 -3.57 -0.26 -9.59
CA PRO A 245 -2.39 0.38 -8.97
C PRO A 245 -1.91 1.69 -9.61
N ARG A 246 -2.31 1.95 -10.85
CA ARG A 246 -1.97 3.15 -11.62
C ARG A 246 -2.75 4.41 -11.22
N SER A 247 -3.75 4.30 -10.35
CA SER A 247 -4.68 5.40 -10.05
C SER A 247 -4.01 6.64 -9.46
N GLU A 248 -2.98 6.50 -8.62
CA GLU A 248 -2.22 7.64 -8.08
C GLU A 248 -1.42 8.35 -9.18
N ASN A 249 -0.76 7.59 -10.06
CA ASN A 249 0.00 8.15 -11.19
C ASN A 249 -0.93 8.92 -12.14
N LEU A 250 -2.11 8.36 -12.45
CA LEU A 250 -3.09 9.02 -13.32
C LEU A 250 -3.60 10.33 -12.71
N LYS A 251 -3.78 10.40 -11.38
CA LYS A 251 -4.11 11.65 -10.70
C LYS A 251 -3.01 12.69 -10.90
N THR A 252 -1.75 12.33 -10.63
CA THR A 252 -0.62 13.25 -10.81
C THR A 252 -0.49 13.72 -12.25
N GLU A 253 -0.64 12.82 -13.23
CA GLU A 253 -0.61 13.16 -14.66
C GLU A 253 -1.75 14.13 -15.05
N MET A 254 -2.96 13.93 -14.48
CA MET A 254 -4.08 14.85 -14.68
C MET A 254 -3.87 16.22 -14.03
N GLU A 255 -3.32 16.26 -12.80
CA GLU A 255 -2.98 17.51 -12.11
C GLU A 255 -1.92 18.29 -12.89
N GLU A 256 -0.88 17.61 -13.37
CA GLU A 256 0.16 18.21 -14.20
C GLU A 256 -0.43 18.75 -15.51
N TYR A 257 -1.24 17.95 -16.23
CA TYR A 257 -1.96 18.39 -17.41
C TYR A 257 -2.81 19.63 -17.14
N LEU A 258 -3.62 19.63 -16.08
CA LEU A 258 -4.46 20.77 -15.71
C LEU A 258 -3.66 22.00 -15.26
N SER A 259 -2.39 21.85 -14.88
CA SER A 259 -1.54 23.02 -14.57
C SER A 259 -1.10 23.79 -15.83
N VAL A 260 -0.99 23.11 -16.98
CA VAL A 260 -0.49 23.67 -18.24
C VAL A 260 -1.53 23.78 -19.36
N ALA A 261 -2.65 23.06 -19.25
CA ALA A 261 -3.64 22.97 -20.32
C ALA A 261 -4.47 24.25 -20.51
N GLY A 262 -4.73 24.60 -21.76
CA GLY A 262 -5.57 25.74 -22.16
C GLY A 262 -6.97 25.28 -22.57
N ASP A 263 -7.52 25.92 -23.60
CA ASP A 263 -8.88 25.66 -24.09
C ASP A 263 -9.07 24.23 -24.64
N ASP A 264 -7.98 23.51 -24.93
CA ASP A 264 -7.97 22.13 -25.45
C ASP A 264 -8.37 21.06 -24.41
N ALA A 265 -8.46 21.46 -23.14
CA ALA A 265 -8.96 20.65 -22.03
C ALA A 265 -10.47 20.80 -21.77
N GLU A 266 -11.13 21.72 -22.48
CA GLU A 266 -12.57 21.90 -22.37
C GLU A 266 -13.33 20.95 -23.29
N LEU A 267 -14.50 20.53 -22.82
CA LEU A 267 -15.36 19.63 -23.56
C LEU A 267 -16.18 20.45 -24.56
N SER A 268 -16.09 20.13 -25.85
CA SER A 268 -16.85 20.85 -26.88
C SER A 268 -18.34 20.54 -26.75
N GLU A 269 -19.22 21.48 -27.11
CA GLU A 269 -20.68 21.27 -27.09
C GLU A 269 -21.12 20.07 -27.95
N ALA A 270 -20.34 19.69 -28.97
CA ALA A 270 -20.59 18.54 -29.83
C ALA A 270 -20.19 17.19 -29.19
N ASP A 271 -19.31 17.21 -28.19
CA ASP A 271 -18.77 16.01 -27.52
C ASP A 271 -19.49 15.70 -26.20
N VAL A 272 -20.46 16.53 -25.78
CA VAL A 272 -21.28 16.26 -24.60
C VAL A 272 -22.07 14.97 -24.85
N PRO A 273 -21.86 13.92 -24.04
CA PRO A 273 -22.55 12.65 -24.25
C PRO A 273 -24.07 12.84 -24.09
N ASP A 274 -24.84 12.46 -25.11
CA ASP A 274 -26.30 12.35 -25.04
C ASP A 274 -26.66 11.07 -24.28
N VAL A 275 -26.47 11.11 -22.96
CA VAL A 275 -26.72 9.97 -22.08
C VAL A 275 -27.53 10.48 -20.89
N GLN A 276 -28.82 10.14 -20.87
CA GLN A 276 -29.61 10.22 -19.64
C GLN A 276 -29.15 9.09 -18.73
N TYR A 277 -28.29 9.43 -17.76
CA TYR A 277 -27.88 8.49 -16.73
C TYR A 277 -29.10 8.16 -15.88
N THR A 278 -29.66 6.97 -16.10
CA THR A 278 -30.50 6.36 -15.08
C THR A 278 -29.59 6.15 -13.88
N SER A 279 -29.88 6.79 -12.75
CA SER A 279 -29.20 6.50 -11.49
C SER A 279 -29.19 4.99 -11.37
N THR A 280 -28.01 4.38 -11.46
CA THR A 280 -27.88 2.93 -11.32
C THR A 280 -28.51 2.62 -9.98
N GLU A 281 -29.64 1.90 -9.99
CA GLU A 281 -30.32 1.50 -8.77
C GLU A 281 -29.23 0.92 -7.86
N THR A 282 -29.02 1.60 -6.74
CA THR A 282 -28.27 1.01 -5.64
C THR A 282 -28.96 -0.31 -5.38
N THR A 283 -28.35 -1.43 -5.74
CA THR A 283 -28.90 -2.77 -5.42
C THR A 283 -29.35 -2.67 -3.98
N ALA A 284 -30.67 -2.73 -3.75
CA ALA A 284 -31.24 -2.38 -2.46
C ALA A 284 -30.52 -3.23 -1.42
N LYS A 285 -29.74 -2.59 -0.53
CA LYS A 285 -29.02 -3.31 0.52
C LYS A 285 -30.05 -4.19 1.22
N LEU A 286 -29.76 -5.48 1.38
CA LEU A 286 -30.62 -6.37 2.15
C LEU A 286 -30.66 -5.82 3.59
N ARG A 287 -31.74 -5.11 3.92
CA ARG A 287 -31.92 -4.45 5.22
C ARG A 287 -32.14 -5.51 6.27
N ASP A 288 -31.59 -5.29 7.45
CA ASP A 288 -31.84 -6.18 8.59
C ASP A 288 -33.27 -5.90 9.10
N PRO A 289 -34.19 -6.88 9.08
CA PRO A 289 -35.55 -6.69 9.59
C PRO A 289 -35.58 -6.48 11.11
N GLU A 290 -34.55 -6.91 11.85
CA GLU A 290 -34.43 -6.78 13.30
C GLU A 290 -33.58 -5.57 13.72
N ALA A 291 -33.34 -4.62 12.80
CA ALA A 291 -32.42 -3.51 13.04
C ALA A 291 -32.79 -2.64 14.25
N ALA A 292 -34.09 -2.41 14.47
CA ALA A 292 -34.58 -1.62 15.61
C ALA A 292 -34.27 -2.31 16.95
N ASP A 293 -34.49 -3.62 17.05
CA ASP A 293 -34.22 -4.40 18.26
C ASP A 293 -32.71 -4.49 18.54
N LYS A 294 -31.91 -4.71 17.50
CA LYS A 294 -30.44 -4.70 17.61
C LYS A 294 -29.92 -3.32 18.01
N ALA A 295 -30.44 -2.25 17.42
CA ALA A 295 -30.09 -0.88 17.81
C ALA A 295 -30.43 -0.59 19.29
N HIS A 296 -31.59 -1.06 19.76
CA HIS A 296 -31.98 -0.95 21.17
C HIS A 296 -30.98 -1.68 22.08
N ASN A 297 -30.61 -2.91 21.71
CA ASN A 297 -29.63 -3.70 22.45
C ASN A 297 -28.23 -3.11 22.39
N PHE A 298 -27.84 -2.46 21.27
CA PHE A 298 -26.59 -1.72 21.17
C PHE A 298 -26.56 -0.53 22.12
N ILE A 299 -27.63 0.26 22.18
CA ILE A 299 -27.73 1.39 23.12
C ILE A 299 -27.61 0.89 24.56
N LYS A 300 -28.29 -0.20 24.90
CA LYS A 300 -28.21 -0.81 26.23
C LYS A 300 -26.81 -1.31 26.56
N GLY A 301 -26.16 -2.04 25.64
CA GLY A 301 -24.79 -2.55 25.82
C GLY A 301 -23.74 -1.45 25.91
N LEU A 302 -23.99 -0.28 25.31
CA LEU A 302 -23.15 0.91 25.43
C LEU A 302 -23.33 1.69 26.75
N GLY A 303 -24.10 1.18 27.71
CA GLY A 303 -24.36 1.86 28.98
C GLY A 303 -25.58 2.78 28.97
N GLY A 304 -26.48 2.63 27.99
CA GLY A 304 -27.72 3.39 27.87
C GLY A 304 -27.60 4.68 27.07
N SER A 305 -28.74 5.32 26.80
CA SER A 305 -28.83 6.52 25.95
C SER A 305 -28.00 7.69 26.49
N VAL A 306 -27.98 7.86 27.81
CA VAL A 306 -27.24 8.94 28.50
C VAL A 306 -25.72 8.81 28.33
N ASN A 307 -25.21 7.61 28.12
CA ASN A 307 -23.78 7.40 27.93
C ASN A 307 -23.33 7.74 26.49
N ILE A 308 -24.23 7.89 25.53
CA ILE A 308 -23.89 8.06 24.12
C ILE A 308 -24.04 9.52 23.72
N SER A 309 -22.95 10.14 23.27
CA SER A 309 -22.95 11.54 22.82
C SER A 309 -23.06 11.69 21.30
N LYS A 310 -22.52 10.73 20.54
CA LYS A 310 -22.53 10.78 19.07
C LYS A 310 -22.52 9.38 18.46
N ILE A 311 -23.29 9.18 17.39
CA ILE A 311 -23.30 7.94 16.60
C ILE A 311 -23.20 8.29 15.11
N GLU A 312 -22.29 7.64 14.39
CA GLU A 312 -22.13 7.80 12.95
C GLU A 312 -21.80 6.47 12.28
N ALA A 313 -22.33 6.23 11.08
CA ALA A 313 -21.84 5.16 10.22
C ALA A 313 -20.53 5.63 9.59
N ALA A 314 -19.40 5.15 10.12
CA ALA A 314 -18.06 5.57 9.68
C ALA A 314 -17.59 4.81 8.43
N ALA A 315 -18.11 3.61 8.21
CA ALA A 315 -17.95 2.83 6.99
C ALA A 315 -19.15 1.89 6.81
N GLU A 316 -19.22 1.15 5.70
CA GLU A 316 -20.32 0.21 5.43
C GLU A 316 -20.53 -0.82 6.56
N THR A 317 -19.46 -1.24 7.23
CA THR A 317 -19.51 -2.25 8.29
C THR A 317 -19.34 -1.71 9.71
N ARG A 318 -19.20 -0.39 9.86
CA ARG A 318 -18.67 0.23 11.07
C ARG A 318 -19.50 1.37 11.60
N LEU A 319 -19.91 1.26 12.86
CA LEU A 319 -20.41 2.37 13.66
C LEU A 319 -19.27 3.00 14.43
N ARG A 320 -19.16 4.32 14.39
CA ARG A 320 -18.35 5.11 15.32
C ARG A 320 -19.28 5.71 16.36
N VAL A 321 -19.01 5.41 17.62
CA VAL A 321 -19.78 5.89 18.76
C VAL A 321 -18.86 6.65 19.69
N VAL A 322 -19.30 7.81 20.15
CA VAL A 322 -18.62 8.58 21.20
C VAL A 322 -19.44 8.43 22.47
N VAL A 323 -18.79 7.98 23.53
CA VAL A 323 -19.42 7.74 24.84
C VAL A 323 -18.91 8.71 25.90
N ALA A 324 -19.59 8.80 27.04
CA ALA A 324 -19.11 9.57 28.19
C ALA A 324 -18.15 8.75 29.06
N ASP A 325 -18.47 7.46 29.27
CA ASP A 325 -17.72 6.52 30.10
C ASP A 325 -17.59 5.16 29.40
N GLN A 326 -16.36 4.67 29.23
CA GLN A 326 -16.10 3.36 28.63
C GLN A 326 -16.16 2.20 29.64
N SER A 327 -16.17 2.48 30.95
CA SER A 327 -16.16 1.46 31.99
C SER A 327 -17.52 0.77 32.16
N VAL A 328 -18.60 1.44 31.77
CA VAL A 328 -19.98 0.95 31.85
C VAL A 328 -20.43 0.16 30.61
N ILE A 329 -19.53 -0.04 29.64
CA ILE A 329 -19.82 -0.74 28.39
C ILE A 329 -19.73 -2.25 28.61
N ASP A 330 -20.78 -2.95 28.23
CA ASP A 330 -20.89 -4.41 28.29
C ASP A 330 -20.57 -5.02 26.92
N ASP A 331 -19.30 -5.41 26.74
CA ASP A 331 -18.80 -6.02 25.51
C ASP A 331 -19.54 -7.34 25.20
N ALA A 332 -19.93 -8.12 26.22
CA ALA A 332 -20.62 -9.40 26.02
C ALA A 332 -22.05 -9.18 25.51
N ALA A 333 -22.76 -8.20 26.06
CA ALA A 333 -24.08 -7.81 25.56
C ALA A 333 -24.02 -7.28 24.12
N LEU A 334 -23.00 -6.49 23.78
CA LEU A 334 -22.80 -5.99 22.42
C LEU A 334 -22.52 -7.12 21.43
N THR A 335 -21.66 -8.08 21.79
CA THR A 335 -21.42 -9.24 20.93
C THR A 335 -22.67 -10.11 20.77
N ALA A 336 -23.44 -10.33 21.84
CA ALA A 336 -24.71 -11.05 21.77
C ALA A 336 -25.76 -10.35 20.87
N ALA A 337 -25.73 -9.02 20.82
CA ALA A 337 -26.60 -8.21 19.97
C ALA A 337 -26.16 -8.19 18.48
N GLY A 338 -25.01 -8.81 18.13
CA GLY A 338 -24.52 -8.90 16.77
C GLY A 338 -23.33 -7.99 16.43
N VAL A 339 -22.67 -7.39 17.43
CA VAL A 339 -21.40 -6.69 17.21
C VAL A 339 -20.26 -7.71 17.09
N HIS A 340 -19.67 -7.82 15.90
CA HIS A 340 -18.61 -8.79 15.60
C HIS A 340 -17.22 -8.37 16.12
N GLY A 341 -17.05 -7.10 16.49
CA GLY A 341 -15.80 -6.59 17.03
C GLY A 341 -15.95 -5.19 17.59
N ILE A 342 -15.23 -4.93 18.68
CA ILE A 342 -15.26 -3.67 19.42
C ILE A 342 -13.83 -3.16 19.50
N MET A 343 -13.59 -1.97 18.98
CA MET A 343 -12.29 -1.30 19.07
C MET A 343 -12.44 -0.04 19.90
N ARG A 344 -11.73 0.00 21.03
CA ARG A 344 -11.67 1.15 21.94
C ARG A 344 -10.52 2.06 21.51
N LEU A 345 -10.82 3.33 21.30
CA LEU A 345 -9.86 4.37 20.91
C LEU A 345 -9.71 5.40 22.04
N PRO A 346 -8.63 6.20 22.04
CA PRO A 346 -8.52 7.36 22.92
C PRO A 346 -9.70 8.34 22.74
N ASN A 347 -9.92 9.22 23.72
CA ASN A 347 -10.97 10.26 23.70
C ASN A 347 -12.42 9.73 23.69
N GLN A 348 -12.69 8.62 24.39
CA GLN A 348 -14.03 8.04 24.51
C GLN A 348 -14.70 7.64 23.18
N VAL A 349 -13.90 7.29 22.19
CA VAL A 349 -14.40 6.83 20.89
C VAL A 349 -14.35 5.29 20.84
N LEU A 350 -15.44 4.69 20.37
CA LEU A 350 -15.52 3.26 20.06
C LEU A 350 -15.90 3.06 18.60
N HIS A 351 -15.28 2.06 17.98
CA HIS A 351 -15.73 1.52 16.71
C HIS A 351 -16.35 0.13 16.92
N LEU A 352 -17.58 -0.05 16.44
CA LEU A 352 -18.31 -1.31 16.47
C LEU A 352 -18.41 -1.88 15.05
N LEU A 353 -18.03 -3.14 14.86
CA LEU A 353 -18.20 -3.89 13.62
C LEU A 353 -19.59 -4.54 13.60
N VAL A 354 -20.52 -4.02 12.78
CA VAL A 354 -21.94 -4.44 12.77
C VAL A 354 -22.40 -5.03 11.44
N GLY A 355 -21.47 -5.29 10.51
CA GLY A 355 -21.81 -5.80 9.17
C GLY A 355 -22.41 -4.72 8.25
N LEU A 356 -22.82 -5.10 7.04
CA LEU A 356 -23.07 -4.21 5.89
C LEU A 356 -24.20 -3.17 6.05
N ASN A 357 -24.91 -3.18 7.18
CA ASN A 357 -26.04 -2.32 7.50
C ASN A 357 -25.72 -1.25 8.56
N ALA A 358 -24.46 -0.85 8.69
CA ALA A 358 -24.06 0.18 9.66
C ALA A 358 -24.84 1.50 9.52
N ASP A 359 -25.21 1.89 8.30
CA ASP A 359 -26.06 3.07 8.06
C ASP A 359 -27.47 2.90 8.65
N GLN A 360 -28.06 1.70 8.54
CA GLN A 360 -29.37 1.39 9.11
C GLN A 360 -29.32 1.44 10.64
N TYR A 361 -28.35 0.76 11.27
CA TYR A 361 -28.22 0.78 12.73
C TYR A 361 -27.93 2.17 13.28
N ALA A 362 -27.12 2.98 12.59
CA ALA A 362 -26.89 4.37 12.99
C ALA A 362 -28.18 5.20 12.97
N ALA A 363 -29.02 5.02 11.96
CA ALA A 363 -30.30 5.73 11.84
C ALA A 363 -31.28 5.29 12.95
N GLU A 364 -31.43 3.98 13.17
CA GLU A 364 -32.28 3.43 14.23
C GLU A 364 -31.84 3.89 15.62
N MET A 365 -30.54 3.82 15.92
CA MET A 365 -30.01 4.28 17.20
C MET A 365 -30.24 5.78 17.38
N LYS A 366 -30.05 6.62 16.34
CA LYS A 366 -30.35 8.05 16.41
C LYS A 366 -31.84 8.31 16.67
N GLY A 367 -32.73 7.57 16.01
CA GLY A 367 -34.17 7.69 16.24
C GLY A 367 -34.57 7.34 17.68
N GLN A 368 -34.00 6.27 18.23
CA GLN A 368 -34.24 5.86 19.61
C GLN A 368 -33.62 6.84 20.63
N LEU A 369 -32.45 7.41 20.34
CA LEU A 369 -31.84 8.45 21.20
C LEU A 369 -32.61 9.78 21.17
N ALA A 370 -33.30 10.09 20.07
CA ALA A 370 -34.13 11.29 19.97
C ALA A 370 -35.48 11.15 20.70
N THR A 371 -35.87 9.93 21.07
CA THR A 371 -37.14 9.62 21.74
C THR A 371 -36.97 9.21 23.21
N ALA A 372 -35.73 9.02 23.67
CA ALA A 372 -35.34 8.74 25.05
C ALA A 372 -34.95 10.03 25.78
#